data_AF-A0A498I0M9-F1
#
_entry.id   AF-A0A498I0M9-F1
#
_cell.length_a   1.000
_cell.length_b   1.000
_cell.length_c   1.000
_cell.angle_alpha   90.00
_cell.angle_beta   90.00
_cell.angle_gamma   90.00
#
_symmetry.space_group_name_H-M   'P 1'
#
loop_
_entity.id
_entity.type
_entity.pdbx_description
1 polymer ?
#
loop_
_entity_poly.entity_id
_entity_poly.type
_entity_poly.pdbx_seq_one_letter_code
_entity_poly.pdbx_strand_id
1 'polypeptide(L)'
;MKSVCNLGVWCISIQQLSTPHLAAHFHSLLLAIVHAIDNPIGSLSTTFEAIQAVMKLATLLSENMREMSHIWAPPVYRRLLSSDMRERDMSERCLLNTRSTILPPPLNLSKAVVKDLKPRLLTGMHHVLTNGMKVQTIQAWGWFIRLLGSHALKNRQLINQMLKIPEQTFSDHDSQVQIASQVAWEGLIDALVQPTMILPFETNATKKDNGMEQIGTNGSEIQKKGYLKSTKLIMTPLIGIMSTKCDVSVHLACLNTWCYLLHKLDTSLSDSSIIRMVLEPVVEAVFQVDPDCKSIWARNLCIDHLLNDFILAKCKDIDYDSLNQVNHQLLGKTSRIAPFVSGSFSWKQYPIKTFRWLSTKNHDLTVILTSILMIFYSYTP
;
A
#
# COMPACT_ATOMS: atom_id res chain seq x y z
N MET A 1 -0.54 42.47 0.91
CA MET A 1 -0.90 41.27 0.14
C MET A 1 -0.62 39.96 0.90
N LYS A 2 0.62 39.68 1.32
CA LYS A 2 0.97 38.46 2.10
C LYS A 2 0.07 38.23 3.33
N SER A 3 -0.07 39.23 4.18
CA SER A 3 -0.88 39.15 5.42
C SER A 3 -2.35 38.85 5.14
N VAL A 4 -2.92 39.46 4.11
CA VAL A 4 -4.31 39.27 3.68
C VAL A 4 -4.53 37.83 3.18
N CYS A 5 -3.62 37.34 2.32
CA CYS A 5 -3.70 35.97 1.82
C CYS A 5 -3.59 34.97 2.97
N ASN A 6 -2.62 35.16 3.88
CA ASN A 6 -2.43 34.31 5.05
C ASN A 6 -3.67 34.29 5.97
N LEU A 7 -4.25 35.45 6.24
CA LEU A 7 -5.48 35.54 7.03
C LEU A 7 -6.66 34.85 6.34
N GLY A 8 -6.78 34.99 5.01
CA GLY A 8 -7.82 34.33 4.24
C GLY A 8 -7.75 32.81 4.34
N VAL A 9 -6.58 32.21 4.09
CA VAL A 9 -6.42 30.75 4.19
C VAL A 9 -6.53 30.25 5.62
N TRP A 10 -6.07 31.03 6.60
CA TRP A 10 -6.22 30.74 8.02
C TRP A 10 -7.69 30.74 8.47
N CYS A 11 -8.49 31.71 8.02
CA CYS A 11 -9.92 31.73 8.31
C CYS A 11 -10.59 30.45 7.80
N ILE A 12 -10.25 30.00 6.60
CA ILE A 12 -10.79 28.76 6.04
C ILE A 12 -10.30 27.55 6.85
N SER A 13 -9.01 27.50 7.23
CA SER A 13 -8.42 26.38 7.98
C SER A 13 -8.95 26.26 9.41
N ILE A 14 -9.28 27.36 10.10
CA ILE A 14 -9.66 27.34 11.51
C ILE A 14 -11.16 27.49 11.76
N GLN A 15 -11.87 28.37 11.05
CA GLN A 15 -13.27 28.72 11.40
C GLN A 15 -14.28 27.60 11.11
N GLN A 16 -15.27 27.40 11.97
CA GLN A 16 -16.34 26.42 11.73
C GLN A 16 -17.39 26.95 10.75
N LEU A 17 -16.99 27.06 9.48
CA LEU A 17 -17.87 27.47 8.39
C LEU A 17 -18.85 26.35 8.07
N SER A 18 -20.11 26.70 7.83
CA SER A 18 -21.13 25.70 7.52
C SER A 18 -20.97 25.15 6.11
N THR A 19 -21.10 23.83 5.99
CA THR A 19 -20.92 23.07 4.75
C THR A 19 -21.71 23.62 3.56
N PRO A 20 -22.99 24.04 3.69
CA PRO A 20 -23.75 24.57 2.55
C PRO A 20 -23.15 25.85 1.96
N HIS A 21 -22.63 26.74 2.81
CA HIS A 21 -22.02 27.99 2.37
C HIS A 21 -20.68 27.75 1.68
N LEU A 22 -19.89 26.80 2.18
CA LEU A 22 -18.65 26.38 1.52
C LEU A 22 -18.92 25.73 0.16
N ALA A 23 -19.96 24.88 0.08
CA ALA A 23 -20.34 24.21 -1.15
C ALA A 23 -20.74 25.21 -2.25
N ALA A 24 -21.50 26.26 -1.90
CA ALA A 24 -21.93 27.30 -2.84
C ALA A 24 -20.77 28.05 -3.52
N HIS A 25 -19.61 28.15 -2.86
CA HIS A 25 -18.44 28.86 -3.36
C HIS A 25 -17.21 27.95 -3.57
N PHE A 26 -17.43 26.63 -3.60
CA PHE A 26 -16.37 25.63 -3.53
C PHE A 26 -15.29 25.82 -4.61
N HIS A 27 -15.70 26.02 -5.86
CA HIS A 27 -14.76 26.10 -6.97
C HIS A 27 -13.80 27.30 -6.84
N SER A 28 -14.34 28.50 -6.62
CA SER A 28 -13.55 29.71 -6.42
C SER A 28 -12.66 29.62 -5.19
N LEU A 29 -13.18 29.04 -4.10
CA LEU A 29 -12.44 28.81 -2.87
C LEU A 29 -11.24 27.88 -3.10
N LEU A 30 -11.46 26.77 -3.78
CA LEU A 30 -10.43 25.79 -4.08
C LEU A 30 -9.33 26.40 -4.95
N LEU A 31 -9.68 27.17 -5.98
CA LEU A 31 -8.71 27.85 -6.83
C LEU A 31 -7.87 28.87 -6.06
N ALA A 32 -8.49 29.63 -5.15
CA ALA A 32 -7.76 30.58 -4.29
C ALA A 32 -6.78 29.86 -3.36
N ILE A 33 -7.19 28.72 -2.78
CA ILE A 33 -6.33 27.88 -1.94
C ILE A 33 -5.18 27.32 -2.78
N VAL A 34 -5.46 26.77 -3.96
CA VAL A 34 -4.44 26.22 -4.87
C VAL A 34 -3.41 27.29 -5.25
N HIS A 35 -3.87 28.50 -5.57
CA HIS A 35 -2.99 29.63 -5.84
C HIS A 35 -2.09 29.96 -4.63
N ALA A 36 -2.63 29.93 -3.41
CA ALA A 36 -1.86 30.12 -2.19
C ALA A 36 -0.86 28.98 -1.94
N ILE A 37 -1.21 27.73 -2.28
CA ILE A 37 -0.29 26.59 -2.23
C ILE A 37 0.82 26.77 -3.25
N ASP A 38 0.56 27.16 -4.50
CA ASP A 38 1.60 27.41 -5.51
C ASP A 38 2.61 28.47 -5.08
N ASN A 39 2.28 29.25 -4.04
CA ASN A 39 3.18 30.14 -3.33
C ASN A 39 3.83 31.22 -4.19
N PRO A 40 3.08 31.98 -5.00
CA PRO A 40 3.63 33.09 -5.80
C PRO A 40 4.24 34.20 -4.92
N ILE A 41 3.87 34.26 -3.64
CA ILE A 41 4.32 35.25 -2.67
C ILE A 41 5.65 34.82 -2.00
N GLY A 42 6.06 33.55 -2.12
CA GLY A 42 7.26 33.02 -1.47
C GLY A 42 7.14 32.86 0.05
N SER A 43 5.92 32.73 0.59
CA SER A 43 5.60 32.62 2.00
C SER A 43 5.22 31.19 2.40
N LEU A 44 6.13 30.48 3.07
CA LEU A 44 5.86 29.12 3.59
C LEU A 44 4.68 29.08 4.56
N SER A 45 4.52 30.12 5.40
CA SER A 45 3.36 30.23 6.29
C SER A 45 2.04 30.18 5.52
N THR A 46 1.98 30.87 4.38
CA THR A 46 0.78 30.93 3.54
C THR A 46 0.52 29.59 2.87
N THR A 47 1.57 28.92 2.40
CA THR A 47 1.49 27.56 1.86
C THR A 47 0.98 26.58 2.91
N PHE A 48 1.48 26.62 4.14
CA PHE A 48 1.08 25.69 5.20
C PHE A 48 -0.37 25.89 5.61
N GLU A 49 -0.82 27.13 5.79
CA GLU A 49 -2.23 27.40 6.06
C GLU A 49 -3.14 26.98 4.90
N ALA A 50 -2.70 27.16 3.66
CA ALA A 50 -3.44 26.70 2.49
C ALA A 50 -3.55 25.17 2.43
N ILE A 51 -2.48 24.44 2.78
CA ILE A 51 -2.52 22.96 2.89
C ILE A 51 -3.45 22.54 4.04
N GLN A 52 -3.48 23.25 5.17
CA GLN A 52 -4.46 22.99 6.24
C GLN A 52 -5.90 23.21 5.77
N ALA A 53 -6.14 24.25 4.98
CA ALA A 53 -7.45 24.49 4.38
C ALA A 53 -7.87 23.33 3.46
N VAL A 54 -6.95 22.74 2.67
CA VAL A 54 -7.23 21.53 1.87
C VAL A 54 -7.66 20.36 2.75
N MET A 55 -6.91 20.07 3.82
CA MET A 55 -7.26 18.97 4.73
C MET A 55 -8.66 19.14 5.32
N LYS A 56 -9.02 20.37 5.68
CA LYS A 56 -10.35 20.68 6.23
C LYS A 56 -11.45 20.65 5.17
N LEU A 57 -11.20 21.12 3.96
CA LEU A 57 -12.18 20.99 2.89
C LEU A 57 -12.41 19.51 2.53
N ALA A 58 -11.39 18.67 2.61
CA ALA A 58 -11.53 17.23 2.37
C ALA A 58 -12.39 16.54 3.43
N THR A 59 -12.39 17.01 4.69
CA THR A 59 -13.28 16.47 5.72
C THR A 59 -14.72 16.97 5.60
N LEU A 60 -14.92 18.22 5.16
CA LEU A 60 -16.24 18.83 5.06
C LEU A 60 -16.96 18.54 3.74
N LEU A 61 -16.22 18.41 2.64
CA LEU A 61 -16.71 18.32 1.25
C LEU A 61 -15.97 17.20 0.50
N SER A 62 -15.97 15.98 1.05
CA SER A 62 -15.19 14.84 0.56
C SER A 62 -15.42 14.53 -0.92
N GLU A 63 -16.68 14.51 -1.37
CA GLU A 63 -17.03 14.21 -2.77
C GLU A 63 -16.50 15.27 -3.74
N ASN A 64 -16.75 16.55 -3.46
CA ASN A 64 -16.27 17.65 -4.29
C ASN A 64 -14.74 17.69 -4.33
N MET A 65 -14.09 17.44 -3.19
CA MET A 65 -12.63 17.35 -3.10
C MET A 65 -12.08 16.15 -3.88
N ARG A 66 -12.79 15.02 -3.90
CA ARG A 66 -12.43 13.86 -4.70
C ARG A 66 -12.53 14.17 -6.19
N GLU A 67 -13.62 14.79 -6.65
CA GLU A 67 -13.82 15.17 -8.04
C GLU A 67 -12.74 16.16 -8.54
N MET A 68 -12.42 17.16 -7.72
CA MET A 68 -11.42 18.19 -8.04
C MET A 68 -10.00 17.84 -7.59
N SER A 69 -9.72 16.59 -7.23
CA SER A 69 -8.39 16.12 -6.81
C SER A 69 -7.29 16.38 -7.83
N HIS A 70 -7.62 16.36 -9.12
CA HIS A 70 -6.72 16.69 -10.21
C HIS A 70 -6.25 18.16 -10.23
N ILE A 71 -6.90 19.05 -9.47
CA ILE A 71 -6.55 20.47 -9.36
C ILE A 71 -5.69 20.72 -8.10
N TRP A 72 -6.15 20.24 -6.94
CA TRP A 72 -5.50 20.57 -5.66
C TRP A 72 -4.40 19.62 -5.24
N ALA A 73 -4.43 18.35 -5.66
CA ALA A 73 -3.40 17.39 -5.27
C ALA A 73 -2.04 17.68 -5.93
N PRO A 74 -1.93 18.09 -7.21
CA PRO A 74 -0.64 18.41 -7.83
C PRO A 74 0.26 19.38 -7.08
N PRO A 75 -0.18 20.58 -6.69
CA PRO A 75 0.67 21.49 -5.94
C PRO A 75 1.09 20.91 -4.56
N VAL A 76 0.31 20.00 -3.98
CA VAL A 76 0.68 19.31 -2.73
C VAL A 76 1.72 18.21 -2.99
N TYR A 77 1.44 17.22 -3.84
CA TYR A 77 2.37 16.09 -4.01
C TYR A 77 3.71 16.49 -4.65
N ARG A 78 3.75 17.58 -5.45
CA ARG A 78 5.01 18.09 -6.03
C ARG A 78 6.01 18.51 -4.95
N ARG A 79 5.52 18.92 -3.77
CA ARG A 79 6.33 19.37 -2.64
C ARG A 79 6.96 18.25 -1.84
N LEU A 80 6.57 17.00 -2.08
CA LEU A 80 7.31 15.84 -1.54
C LEU A 80 8.77 15.82 -2.01
N LEU A 81 9.07 16.49 -3.13
CA LEU A 81 10.42 16.64 -3.68
C LEU A 81 11.06 18.00 -3.33
N SER A 82 10.48 18.79 -2.41
CA SER A 82 11.09 20.05 -1.95
C SER A 82 12.38 19.79 -1.18
N SER A 83 13.33 20.72 -1.23
CA SER A 83 14.52 20.72 -0.38
C SER A 83 14.20 21.05 1.09
N ASP A 84 13.16 21.84 1.35
CA ASP A 84 12.72 22.18 2.72
C ASP A 84 11.95 21.00 3.34
N MET A 85 12.46 20.50 4.48
CA MET A 85 11.85 19.39 5.22
C MET A 85 10.41 19.67 5.64
N ARG A 86 10.11 20.90 6.08
CA ARG A 86 8.78 21.27 6.56
C ARG A 86 7.76 21.27 5.43
N GLU A 87 8.17 21.64 4.21
CA GLU A 87 7.29 21.51 3.05
C GLU A 87 6.97 20.06 2.73
N ARG A 88 7.96 19.17 2.80
CA ARG A 88 7.75 17.72 2.59
C ARG A 88 6.81 17.14 3.63
N ASP A 89 7.09 17.37 4.91
CA ASP A 89 6.32 16.82 6.03
C ASP A 89 4.87 17.32 6.00
N MET A 90 4.67 18.61 5.70
CA MET A 90 3.32 19.18 5.60
C MET A 90 2.53 18.60 4.43
N SER A 91 3.20 18.35 3.30
CA SER A 91 2.59 17.77 2.12
C SER A 91 2.25 16.30 2.33
N GLU A 92 3.15 15.53 2.95
CA GLU A 92 2.90 14.13 3.31
C GLU A 92 1.74 14.02 4.30
N ARG A 93 1.72 14.85 5.35
CA ARG A 93 0.60 14.91 6.30
C ARG A 93 -0.73 15.18 5.61
N CYS A 94 -0.76 16.09 4.64
CA CYS A 94 -1.95 16.36 3.85
C CYS A 94 -2.41 15.13 3.05
N LEU A 95 -1.49 14.43 2.39
CA LEU A 95 -1.81 13.23 1.62
C LEU A 95 -2.28 12.08 2.51
N LEU A 96 -1.70 11.92 3.71
CA LEU A 96 -2.17 10.95 4.71
C LEU A 96 -3.60 11.27 5.19
N ASN A 97 -3.88 12.53 5.53
CA ASN A 97 -5.19 12.95 6.01
C ASN A 97 -6.27 12.86 4.94
N THR A 98 -5.91 13.08 3.67
CA THR A 98 -6.83 13.01 2.53
C THR A 98 -6.81 11.66 1.83
N ARG A 99 -6.11 10.65 2.40
CA ARG A 99 -5.90 9.34 1.78
C ARG A 99 -7.21 8.64 1.42
N SER A 100 -8.20 8.65 2.32
CA SER A 100 -9.52 8.04 2.08
C SER A 100 -10.34 8.79 1.02
N THR A 101 -10.07 10.08 0.81
CA THR A 101 -10.71 10.89 -0.22
C THR A 101 -10.12 10.61 -1.61
N ILE A 102 -8.79 10.46 -1.69
CA ILE A 102 -8.07 10.36 -2.97
C ILE A 102 -7.74 8.93 -3.39
N LEU A 103 -7.84 7.92 -2.53
CA LEU A 103 -7.56 6.52 -2.88
C LEU A 103 -8.83 5.67 -2.80
N PRO A 104 -9.14 4.84 -3.82
CA PRO A 104 -8.42 4.71 -5.09
C PRO A 104 -8.52 6.00 -5.94
N PRO A 105 -7.47 6.33 -6.72
CA PRO A 105 -7.38 7.60 -7.43
C PRO A 105 -8.46 7.75 -8.50
N PRO A 106 -9.16 8.90 -8.54
CA PRO A 106 -10.01 9.25 -9.67
C PRO A 106 -9.19 9.30 -10.97
N LEU A 107 -9.85 8.99 -12.09
CA LEU A 107 -9.24 8.98 -13.42
C LEU A 107 -8.51 10.29 -13.76
N ASN A 108 -9.14 11.43 -13.44
CA ASN A 108 -8.59 12.75 -13.72
C ASN A 108 -7.31 13.02 -12.93
N LEU A 109 -7.24 12.57 -11.67
CA LEU A 109 -6.05 12.67 -10.84
C LEU A 109 -4.92 11.81 -11.42
N SER A 110 -5.21 10.56 -11.78
CA SER A 110 -4.23 9.67 -12.41
C SER A 110 -3.64 10.28 -13.69
N LYS A 111 -4.47 10.89 -14.54
CA LYS A 111 -4.03 11.59 -15.76
C LYS A 111 -3.15 12.80 -15.44
N ALA A 112 -3.52 13.60 -14.43
CA ALA A 112 -2.72 14.74 -13.99
C ALA A 112 -1.32 14.29 -13.50
N VAL A 113 -1.26 13.21 -12.72
CA VAL A 113 0.02 12.64 -12.25
C VAL A 113 0.87 12.17 -13.44
N VAL A 114 0.31 11.47 -14.43
CA VAL A 114 1.08 11.06 -15.63
C VAL A 114 1.66 12.27 -16.38
N LYS A 115 0.89 13.36 -16.50
CA LYS A 115 1.33 14.59 -17.15
C LYS A 115 2.48 15.25 -16.38
N ASP A 116 2.47 15.18 -15.06
CA ASP A 116 3.52 15.73 -14.19
C ASP A 116 4.75 14.82 -14.07
N LEU A 117 4.56 13.49 -14.14
CA LEU A 117 5.61 12.52 -13.85
C LEU A 117 6.76 12.61 -14.86
N LYS A 118 6.42 12.65 -16.15
CA LYS A 118 7.38 12.68 -17.26
C LYS A 118 8.29 13.92 -17.24
N PRO A 119 7.76 15.17 -17.24
CA PRO A 119 8.60 16.35 -17.37
C PRO A 119 9.25 16.78 -16.06
N ARG A 120 8.65 16.47 -14.90
CA ARG A 120 9.01 17.11 -13.62
C ARG A 120 9.35 16.12 -12.52
N LEU A 121 8.44 15.22 -12.17
CA LEU A 121 8.61 14.44 -10.94
C LEU A 121 9.73 13.41 -11.05
N LEU A 122 9.90 12.75 -12.21
CA LEU A 122 10.97 11.77 -12.40
C LEU A 122 12.35 12.43 -12.30
N THR A 123 12.55 13.55 -12.99
CA THR A 123 13.78 14.35 -12.89
C THR A 123 14.01 14.85 -11.46
N GLY A 124 12.94 15.31 -10.79
CA GLY A 124 13.00 15.74 -9.39
C GLY A 124 13.41 14.61 -8.44
N MET A 125 12.85 13.41 -8.59
CA MET A 125 13.25 12.25 -7.79
C MET A 125 14.71 11.88 -8.03
N HIS A 126 15.19 11.88 -9.28
CA HIS A 126 16.60 11.63 -9.55
C HIS A 126 17.51 12.67 -8.89
N HIS A 127 17.14 13.95 -8.93
CA HIS A 127 17.91 15.00 -8.26
C HIS A 127 17.96 14.84 -6.73
N VAL A 128 16.81 14.58 -6.10
CA VAL A 128 16.72 14.33 -4.65
C VAL A 128 17.52 13.08 -4.26
N LEU A 129 17.49 12.03 -5.09
CA LEU A 129 18.26 10.81 -4.91
C LEU A 129 19.77 11.07 -4.99
N THR A 130 20.23 11.84 -5.98
CA THR A 130 21.65 12.19 -6.12
C THR A 130 22.18 13.05 -4.97
N ASN A 131 21.30 13.80 -4.30
CA ASN A 131 21.64 14.59 -3.12
C ASN A 131 21.68 13.75 -1.83
N GLY A 132 21.54 12.42 -1.92
CA GLY A 132 21.59 11.50 -0.78
C GLY A 132 20.28 11.38 0.01
N MET A 133 19.21 12.07 -0.40
CA MET A 133 17.89 12.01 0.26
C MET A 133 17.09 10.78 -0.22
N LYS A 134 17.65 9.59 0.01
CA LYS A 134 17.11 8.32 -0.51
C LYS A 134 15.76 7.96 0.09
N VAL A 135 15.61 8.08 1.42
CA VAL A 135 14.35 7.79 2.14
C VAL A 135 13.22 8.70 1.64
N GLN A 136 13.49 10.00 1.50
CA GLN A 136 12.49 10.97 1.03
C GLN A 136 12.10 10.70 -0.42
N THR A 137 13.08 10.32 -1.26
CA THR A 137 12.82 9.95 -2.66
C THR A 137 11.87 8.75 -2.75
N ILE A 138 12.15 7.68 -1.99
CA ILE A 138 11.34 6.45 -2.07
C ILE A 138 9.95 6.63 -1.45
N GLN A 139 9.81 7.47 -0.42
CA GLN A 139 8.51 7.87 0.12
C GLN A 139 7.68 8.63 -0.91
N ALA A 140 8.28 9.62 -1.58
CA ALA A 140 7.63 10.38 -2.65
C ALA A 140 7.22 9.47 -3.82
N TRP A 141 8.10 8.57 -4.23
CA TRP A 141 7.81 7.54 -5.22
C TRP A 141 6.59 6.70 -4.84
N GLY A 142 6.52 6.26 -3.58
CA GLY A 142 5.40 5.47 -3.05
C GLY A 142 4.07 6.20 -3.15
N TRP A 143 4.05 7.52 -2.95
CA TRP A 143 2.86 8.35 -3.17
C TRP A 143 2.50 8.46 -4.65
N PHE A 144 3.46 8.72 -5.53
CA PHE A 144 3.18 8.86 -6.97
C PHE A 144 2.61 7.57 -7.56
N ILE A 145 3.11 6.40 -7.16
CA ILE A 145 2.54 5.11 -7.58
C ILE A 145 1.11 4.93 -7.08
N ARG A 146 0.83 5.25 -5.81
CA ARG A 146 -0.54 5.18 -5.24
C ARG A 146 -1.51 6.08 -6.00
N LEU A 147 -1.08 7.29 -6.37
CA LEU A 147 -1.88 8.26 -7.11
C LEU A 147 -2.06 7.92 -8.60
N LEU A 148 -1.14 7.12 -9.17
CA LEU A 148 -1.31 6.54 -10.51
C LEU A 148 -2.35 5.41 -10.50
N GLY A 149 -2.41 4.60 -9.44
CA GLY A 149 -3.34 3.48 -9.33
C GLY A 149 -3.31 2.55 -10.55
N SER A 150 -4.47 2.08 -11.01
CA SER A 150 -4.59 1.20 -12.17
C SER A 150 -4.13 1.82 -13.50
N HIS A 151 -3.98 3.15 -13.57
CA HIS A 151 -3.40 3.82 -14.74
C HIS A 151 -1.90 3.57 -14.91
N ALA A 152 -1.23 3.05 -13.88
CA ALA A 152 0.14 2.55 -13.97
C ALA A 152 0.28 1.49 -15.09
N LEU A 153 -0.67 0.54 -15.16
CA LEU A 153 -0.66 -0.55 -16.15
C LEU A 153 -0.75 -0.07 -17.60
N LYS A 154 -1.41 1.08 -17.82
CA LYS A 154 -1.57 1.70 -19.15
C LYS A 154 -0.30 2.43 -19.61
N ASN A 155 0.61 2.77 -18.70
CA ASN A 155 1.82 3.55 -18.97
C ASN A 155 3.09 2.75 -18.63
N ARG A 156 3.23 1.53 -19.17
CA ARG A 156 4.32 0.60 -18.83
C ARG A 156 5.72 1.20 -18.94
N GLN A 157 6.01 1.98 -19.98
CA GLN A 157 7.32 2.62 -20.14
C GLN A 157 7.65 3.57 -18.99
N LEU A 158 6.65 4.34 -18.52
CA LEU A 158 6.80 5.27 -17.42
C LEU A 158 7.00 4.52 -16.09
N ILE A 159 6.27 3.44 -15.88
CA ILE A 159 6.44 2.58 -14.70
C ILE A 159 7.82 1.94 -14.70
N ASN A 160 8.30 1.43 -15.83
CA ASN A 160 9.65 0.86 -15.91
C ASN A 160 10.74 1.89 -15.59
N GLN A 161 10.55 3.16 -15.96
CA GLN A 161 11.46 4.24 -15.54
C GLN A 161 11.36 4.51 -14.04
N MET A 162 10.15 4.52 -13.49
CA MET A 162 9.91 4.68 -12.05
C MET A 162 10.53 3.53 -11.24
N LEU A 163 10.53 2.30 -11.74
CA LEU A 163 11.06 1.11 -11.05
C LEU A 163 12.59 1.14 -10.87
N LYS A 164 13.31 1.94 -11.65
CA LYS A 164 14.76 2.13 -11.46
C LYS A 164 15.13 2.73 -10.11
N ILE A 165 14.21 3.46 -9.47
CA ILE A 165 14.43 4.05 -8.14
C ILE A 165 14.41 2.95 -7.06
N PRO A 166 13.32 2.16 -6.89
CA PRO A 166 13.30 1.06 -5.93
C PRO A 166 14.36 0.00 -6.20
N GLU A 167 14.73 -0.27 -7.47
CA GLU A 167 15.85 -1.16 -7.80
C GLU A 167 17.16 -0.75 -7.09
N GLN A 168 17.41 0.56 -6.93
CA GLN A 168 18.59 1.07 -6.24
C GLN A 168 18.41 1.07 -4.71
N THR A 169 17.20 1.35 -4.22
CA THR A 169 16.97 1.50 -2.77
C THR A 169 16.72 0.18 -2.04
N PHE A 170 16.27 -0.87 -2.73
CA PHE A 170 16.15 -2.21 -2.14
C PHE A 170 17.51 -2.85 -1.84
N SER A 171 18.55 -2.51 -2.61
CA SER A 171 19.92 -3.00 -2.42
C SER A 171 20.84 -2.00 -1.72
N ASP A 172 20.28 -0.98 -1.07
CA ASP A 172 21.06 0.05 -0.37
C ASP A 172 21.82 -0.52 0.83
N HIS A 173 22.85 0.15 1.31
CA HIS A 173 23.54 -0.25 2.54
C HIS A 173 22.80 0.18 3.81
N ASP A 174 21.98 1.24 3.72
CA ASP A 174 21.21 1.75 4.85
C ASP A 174 19.89 0.96 5.01
N SER A 175 19.72 0.32 6.16
CA SER A 175 18.51 -0.43 6.48
C SER A 175 17.24 0.43 6.54
N GLN A 176 17.35 1.72 6.87
CA GLN A 176 16.22 2.64 6.81
C GLN A 176 15.73 2.86 5.38
N VAL A 177 16.64 2.92 4.41
CA VAL A 177 16.31 3.05 2.98
C VAL A 177 15.63 1.78 2.48
N GLN A 178 16.12 0.60 2.88
CA GLN A 178 15.49 -0.67 2.54
C GLN A 178 14.08 -0.79 3.15
N ILE A 179 13.89 -0.44 4.42
CA ILE A 179 12.58 -0.44 5.09
C ILE A 179 11.62 0.54 4.40
N ALA A 180 12.07 1.76 4.10
CA ALA A 180 11.25 2.74 3.39
C ALA A 180 10.84 2.24 2.00
N SER A 181 11.72 1.49 1.32
CA SER A 181 11.41 0.84 0.05
C SER A 181 10.31 -0.20 0.19
N GLN A 182 10.35 -1.03 1.24
CA GLN A 182 9.31 -2.02 1.53
C GLN A 182 7.94 -1.36 1.78
N VAL A 183 7.90 -0.27 2.56
CA VAL A 183 6.66 0.47 2.84
C VAL A 183 6.13 1.18 1.59
N ALA A 184 7.02 1.75 0.78
CA ALA A 184 6.64 2.37 -0.48
C ALA A 184 6.04 1.34 -1.45
N TRP A 185 6.56 0.10 -1.44
CA TRP A 185 6.12 -1.03 -2.28
C TRP A 185 4.66 -1.42 -2.07
N GLU A 186 4.10 -1.23 -0.86
CA GLU A 186 2.65 -1.38 -0.62
C GLU A 186 1.80 -0.56 -1.60
N GLY A 187 2.33 0.58 -2.08
CA GLY A 187 1.66 1.42 -3.07
C GLY A 187 1.57 0.79 -4.46
N LEU A 188 2.61 0.05 -4.85
CA LEU A 188 2.61 -0.72 -6.10
C LEU A 188 1.64 -1.91 -6.00
N ILE A 189 1.58 -2.55 -4.83
CA ILE A 189 0.58 -3.58 -4.54
C ILE A 189 -0.84 -3.00 -4.73
N ASP A 190 -1.14 -1.84 -4.12
CA ASP A 190 -2.44 -1.17 -4.28
C ASP A 190 -2.77 -0.79 -5.73
N ALA A 191 -1.76 -0.44 -6.53
CA ALA A 191 -1.94 -0.05 -7.92
C ALA A 191 -2.19 -1.25 -8.86
N LEU A 192 -1.53 -2.39 -8.59
CA LEU A 192 -1.53 -3.56 -9.46
C LEU A 192 -2.52 -4.65 -9.02
N VAL A 193 -2.79 -4.76 -7.72
CA VAL A 193 -3.68 -5.76 -7.11
C VAL A 193 -5.01 -5.07 -6.77
N GLN A 194 -5.81 -4.79 -7.80
CA GLN A 194 -7.16 -4.26 -7.62
C GLN A 194 -8.22 -5.38 -7.77
N PRO A 195 -9.22 -5.47 -6.86
CA PRO A 195 -10.30 -6.45 -6.95
C PRO A 195 -11.14 -6.38 -8.24
N THR A 196 -11.07 -5.26 -8.97
CA THR A 196 -11.96 -4.95 -10.11
C THR A 196 -11.48 -5.50 -11.46
N MET A 197 -10.40 -6.29 -11.52
CA MET A 197 -10.00 -6.95 -12.78
C MET A 197 -10.96 -8.06 -13.26
N ILE A 198 -12.10 -8.24 -12.59
CA ILE A 198 -13.11 -9.28 -12.90
C ILE A 198 -14.34 -8.73 -13.64
N LEU A 199 -14.54 -7.41 -13.76
CA LEU A 199 -15.63 -6.89 -14.62
C LEU A 199 -15.13 -6.51 -16.02
N PRO A 200 -15.82 -6.97 -17.10
CA PRO A 200 -15.48 -6.59 -18.45
C PRO A 200 -15.66 -5.08 -18.62
N PHE A 201 -14.65 -4.45 -19.22
CA PHE A 201 -14.69 -3.07 -19.62
C PHE A 201 -15.83 -2.90 -20.63
N GLU A 202 -16.96 -2.30 -20.24
CA GLU A 202 -17.95 -1.83 -21.19
C GLU A 202 -17.27 -0.75 -22.05
N THR A 203 -16.93 -1.16 -23.27
CA THR A 203 -16.33 -0.27 -24.24
C THR A 203 -17.49 0.49 -24.87
N ASN A 204 -17.54 1.81 -24.67
CA ASN A 204 -18.46 2.68 -25.40
C ASN A 204 -18.29 2.46 -26.90
N ALA A 205 -19.26 1.80 -27.54
CA ALA A 205 -19.40 1.77 -28.99
C ALA A 205 -20.89 1.73 -29.37
N THR A 206 -21.33 2.84 -29.93
CA THR A 206 -22.59 3.07 -30.63
C THR A 206 -22.85 2.06 -31.76
N LYS A 207 -24.07 1.49 -31.79
CA LYS A 207 -24.88 1.00 -32.94
C LYS A 207 -24.18 0.22 -34.09
N LYS A 208 -24.52 -1.07 -34.28
CA LYS A 208 -25.53 -1.61 -35.25
C LYS A 208 -25.36 -3.13 -35.50
N ASP A 209 -26.51 -3.80 -35.55
CA ASP A 209 -26.95 -4.97 -36.33
C ASP A 209 -26.02 -6.14 -36.73
N ASN A 210 -26.59 -7.33 -36.49
CA ASN A 210 -26.56 -8.58 -37.25
C ASN A 210 -25.22 -9.18 -37.72
N GLY A 211 -24.94 -10.39 -37.22
CA GLY A 211 -24.08 -11.36 -37.89
C GLY A 211 -23.07 -12.00 -36.95
N MET A 212 -23.30 -13.28 -36.66
CA MET A 212 -22.43 -14.25 -36.01
C MET A 212 -20.93 -14.01 -36.21
N GLU A 213 -20.17 -13.80 -35.12
CA GLU A 213 -18.76 -14.19 -35.07
C GLU A 213 -18.25 -14.35 -33.63
N GLN A 214 -17.56 -15.47 -33.41
CA GLN A 214 -16.86 -15.87 -32.20
C GLN A 214 -15.80 -14.83 -31.84
N ILE A 215 -15.67 -14.40 -30.57
CA ILE A 215 -14.42 -14.00 -29.86
C ILE A 215 -14.82 -13.64 -28.42
N GLY A 216 -14.69 -14.58 -27.48
CA GLY A 216 -14.90 -14.35 -26.04
C GLY A 216 -13.75 -14.83 -25.15
N THR A 217 -12.81 -15.60 -25.70
CA THR A 217 -11.83 -16.36 -24.89
C THR A 217 -10.47 -15.65 -24.73
N ASN A 218 -10.10 -14.76 -25.65
CA ASN A 218 -8.76 -14.15 -25.65
C ASN A 218 -8.59 -13.04 -24.58
N GLY A 219 -9.67 -12.36 -24.19
CA GLY A 219 -9.61 -11.27 -23.21
C GLY A 219 -9.28 -11.75 -21.80
N SER A 220 -9.86 -12.87 -21.37
CA SER A 220 -9.67 -13.43 -20.02
C SER A 220 -8.27 -14.02 -19.84
N GLU A 221 -7.71 -14.70 -20.85
CA GLU A 221 -6.35 -15.23 -20.79
C GLU A 221 -5.28 -14.13 -20.77
N ILE A 222 -5.44 -13.08 -21.58
CA ILE A 222 -4.50 -11.95 -21.62
C ILE A 222 -4.49 -11.22 -20.28
N GLN A 223 -5.66 -11.06 -19.65
CA GLN A 223 -5.81 -10.47 -18.32
C GLN A 223 -5.16 -11.33 -17.24
N LYS A 224 -5.41 -12.65 -17.22
CA LYS A 224 -4.75 -13.58 -16.30
C LYS A 224 -3.23 -13.58 -16.45
N LYS A 225 -2.72 -13.58 -17.69
CA LYS A 225 -1.27 -13.47 -17.98
C LYS A 225 -0.68 -12.13 -17.51
N GLY A 226 -1.42 -11.03 -17.65
CA GLY A 226 -1.02 -9.71 -17.17
C GLY A 226 -0.98 -9.61 -15.65
N TYR A 227 -1.97 -10.18 -14.98
CA TYR A 227 -2.03 -10.28 -13.52
C TYR A 227 -0.87 -11.10 -12.97
N LEU A 228 -0.62 -12.29 -13.52
CA LEU A 228 0.50 -13.15 -13.13
C LEU A 228 1.86 -12.44 -13.27
N LYS A 229 2.07 -11.70 -14.36
CA LYS A 229 3.29 -10.90 -14.56
C LYS A 229 3.44 -9.79 -13.50
N SER A 230 2.34 -9.16 -13.12
CA SER A 230 2.33 -8.10 -12.10
C SER A 230 2.64 -8.68 -10.72
N THR A 231 2.08 -9.84 -10.38
CA THR A 231 2.39 -10.56 -9.14
C THR A 231 3.87 -10.98 -9.08
N LYS A 232 4.43 -11.51 -10.19
CA LYS A 232 5.88 -11.82 -10.27
C LYS A 232 6.75 -10.59 -10.01
N LEU A 233 6.40 -9.45 -10.62
CA LEU A 233 7.12 -8.19 -10.42
C LEU A 233 7.12 -7.78 -8.94
N ILE A 234 5.97 -7.86 -8.28
CA ILE A 234 5.83 -7.52 -6.84
C ILE A 234 6.67 -8.45 -5.98
N MET A 235 6.66 -9.77 -6.27
CA MET A 235 7.36 -10.78 -5.47
C MET A 235 8.88 -10.73 -5.61
N THR A 236 9.41 -10.26 -6.74
CA THR A 236 10.86 -10.28 -7.04
C THR A 236 11.73 -9.67 -5.93
N PRO A 237 11.51 -8.41 -5.48
CA PRO A 237 12.31 -7.84 -4.39
C PRO A 237 12.04 -8.50 -3.02
N LEU A 238 10.83 -9.02 -2.79
CA LEU A 238 10.48 -9.69 -1.53
C LEU A 238 11.29 -10.99 -1.36
N ILE A 239 11.32 -11.81 -2.42
CA ILE A 239 12.10 -13.05 -2.45
C ILE A 239 13.59 -12.75 -2.27
N GLY A 240 14.09 -11.72 -2.98
CA GLY A 240 15.48 -11.29 -2.85
C GLY A 240 15.85 -10.96 -1.41
N ILE A 241 15.06 -10.11 -0.74
CA ILE A 241 15.36 -9.67 0.63
C ILE A 241 15.25 -10.80 1.64
N MET A 242 14.22 -11.65 1.53
CA MET A 242 14.05 -12.81 2.41
C MET A 242 15.19 -13.82 2.28
N SER A 243 15.80 -13.94 1.10
CA SER A 243 16.92 -14.86 0.85
C SER A 243 18.28 -14.28 1.24
N THR A 244 18.37 -12.97 1.47
CA THR A 244 19.62 -12.28 1.80
C THR A 244 19.84 -12.16 3.31
N LYS A 245 21.12 -12.12 3.72
CA LYS A 245 21.51 -11.73 5.07
C LYS A 245 21.38 -10.20 5.22
N CYS A 246 20.24 -9.72 5.68
CA CYS A 246 20.05 -8.30 6.00
C CYS A 246 19.66 -8.10 7.48
N ASP A 247 19.40 -6.85 7.85
CA ASP A 247 19.00 -6.51 9.22
C ASP A 247 17.62 -7.11 9.56
N VAL A 248 17.45 -7.48 10.84
CA VAL A 248 16.20 -8.09 11.32
C VAL A 248 14.99 -7.19 11.04
N SER A 249 15.16 -5.87 11.19
CA SER A 249 14.10 -4.89 10.89
C SER A 249 13.72 -4.84 9.41
N VAL A 250 14.66 -5.15 8.50
CA VAL A 250 14.40 -5.22 7.05
C VAL A 250 13.61 -6.48 6.72
N HIS A 251 14.02 -7.63 7.27
CA HIS A 251 13.24 -8.87 7.17
C HIS A 251 11.80 -8.68 7.68
N LEU A 252 11.65 -7.97 8.80
CA LEU A 252 10.35 -7.59 9.36
C LEU A 252 9.49 -6.78 8.39
N ALA A 253 10.07 -5.74 7.82
CA ALA A 253 9.39 -4.88 6.87
C ALA A 253 8.98 -5.67 5.61
N CYS A 254 9.85 -6.56 5.14
CA CYS A 254 9.58 -7.45 4.02
C CYS A 254 8.42 -8.40 4.32
N LEU A 255 8.40 -9.01 5.51
CA LEU A 255 7.29 -9.87 5.95
C LEU A 255 5.98 -9.10 6.07
N ASN A 256 5.99 -7.90 6.63
CA ASN A 256 4.81 -7.03 6.69
C ASN A 256 4.26 -6.69 5.30
N THR A 257 5.14 -6.34 4.35
CA THR A 257 4.74 -6.06 2.97
C THR A 257 4.21 -7.32 2.27
N TRP A 258 4.77 -8.49 2.57
CA TRP A 258 4.25 -9.77 2.08
C TRP A 258 2.87 -10.10 2.68
N CYS A 259 2.65 -9.92 3.97
CA CYS A 259 1.33 -10.07 4.60
C CYS A 259 0.31 -9.10 4.00
N TYR A 260 0.73 -7.85 3.71
CA TYR A 260 -0.12 -6.89 3.02
C TYR A 260 -0.52 -7.37 1.62
N LEU A 261 0.41 -7.94 0.86
CA LEU A 261 0.12 -8.56 -0.43
C LEU A 261 -0.91 -9.69 -0.29
N LEU A 262 -0.71 -10.62 0.66
CA LEU A 262 -1.65 -11.72 0.90
C LEU A 262 -3.06 -11.22 1.21
N HIS A 263 -3.18 -10.22 2.10
CA HIS A 263 -4.45 -9.59 2.41
C HIS A 263 -5.13 -8.96 1.17
N LYS A 264 -4.36 -8.41 0.22
CA LYS A 264 -4.89 -7.83 -1.02
C LYS A 264 -5.26 -8.89 -2.06
N LEU A 265 -4.62 -10.06 -2.00
CA LEU A 265 -4.88 -11.19 -2.89
C LEU A 265 -6.02 -12.09 -2.41
N ASP A 266 -6.61 -11.85 -1.24
CA ASP A 266 -7.63 -12.68 -0.56
C ASP A 266 -8.68 -13.31 -1.51
N THR A 267 -9.23 -12.54 -2.45
CA THR A 267 -10.24 -13.03 -3.40
C THR A 267 -9.69 -13.83 -4.60
N SER A 268 -8.39 -13.71 -4.88
CA SER A 268 -7.66 -14.34 -6.01
C SER A 268 -6.84 -15.58 -5.63
N LEU A 269 -6.70 -15.86 -4.33
CA LEU A 269 -5.95 -17.01 -3.79
C LEU A 269 -6.62 -18.37 -4.06
N SER A 270 -7.76 -18.41 -4.72
CA SER A 270 -8.39 -19.66 -5.20
C SER A 270 -7.61 -20.31 -6.35
N ASP A 271 -6.76 -19.55 -7.06
CA ASP A 271 -5.94 -20.06 -8.17
C ASP A 271 -4.61 -20.62 -7.66
N SER A 272 -4.43 -21.95 -7.77
CA SER A 272 -3.23 -22.71 -7.35
C SER A 272 -1.91 -22.11 -7.86
N SER A 273 -1.91 -21.51 -9.05
CA SER A 273 -0.72 -20.87 -9.63
C SER A 273 -0.26 -19.60 -8.90
N ILE A 274 -1.18 -18.84 -8.31
CA ILE A 274 -0.87 -17.61 -7.54
C ILE A 274 -0.36 -18.00 -6.15
N ILE A 275 -0.98 -19.01 -5.53
CA ILE A 275 -0.53 -19.58 -4.25
C ILE A 275 0.94 -20.00 -4.35
N ARG A 276 1.27 -20.84 -5.34
CA ARG A 276 2.65 -21.31 -5.52
C ARG A 276 3.62 -20.15 -5.74
N MET A 277 3.23 -19.14 -6.50
CA MET A 277 4.09 -17.99 -6.76
C MET A 277 4.37 -17.11 -5.55
N VAL A 278 3.41 -16.96 -4.64
CA VAL A 278 3.49 -16.01 -3.51
C VAL A 278 3.94 -16.69 -2.22
N LEU A 279 3.59 -17.96 -2.02
CA LEU A 279 3.84 -18.70 -0.78
C LEU A 279 5.09 -19.57 -0.84
N GLU A 280 5.29 -20.33 -1.92
CA GLU A 280 6.40 -21.30 -2.05
C GLU A 280 7.78 -20.66 -1.83
N PRO A 281 8.12 -19.52 -2.47
CA PRO A 281 9.44 -18.91 -2.31
C PRO A 281 9.70 -18.34 -0.91
N VAL A 282 8.66 -17.85 -0.24
CA VAL A 282 8.77 -17.26 1.10
C VAL A 282 8.95 -18.34 2.15
N VAL A 283 8.18 -19.43 2.03
CA VAL A 283 8.36 -20.61 2.88
C VAL A 283 9.76 -21.19 2.67
N GLU A 284 10.21 -21.36 1.42
CA GLU A 284 11.55 -21.85 1.15
C GLU A 284 12.64 -20.97 1.77
N ALA A 285 12.56 -19.64 1.58
CA ALA A 285 13.53 -18.70 2.14
C ALA A 285 13.55 -18.69 3.67
N VAL A 286 12.39 -18.83 4.32
CA VAL A 286 12.30 -18.83 5.80
C VAL A 286 12.75 -20.17 6.39
N PHE A 287 12.42 -21.30 5.75
CA PHE A 287 12.60 -22.64 6.30
C PHE A 287 13.85 -23.39 5.81
N GLN A 288 14.50 -23.00 4.72
CA GLN A 288 15.72 -23.66 4.24
C GLN A 288 17.05 -23.03 4.69
N VAL A 289 17.05 -21.83 5.28
CA VAL A 289 18.29 -21.20 5.79
C VAL A 289 18.75 -21.89 7.08
N ASP A 290 20.03 -22.24 7.22
CA ASP A 290 20.59 -22.80 8.47
C ASP A 290 20.15 -21.98 9.70
N PRO A 291 19.83 -22.58 10.87
CA PRO A 291 19.26 -21.87 12.01
C PRO A 291 20.30 -20.97 12.71
N ASP A 292 20.62 -19.82 12.11
CA ASP A 292 21.18 -18.67 12.84
C ASP A 292 20.08 -18.05 13.72
N CYS A 293 20.41 -17.46 14.88
CA CYS A 293 19.41 -16.84 15.77
C CYS A 293 18.45 -15.85 15.08
N LYS A 294 18.86 -15.25 13.95
CA LYS A 294 18.04 -14.35 13.13
C LYS A 294 16.97 -15.10 12.32
N SER A 295 17.27 -16.29 11.79
CA SER A 295 16.30 -17.11 11.04
C SER A 295 15.27 -17.75 11.97
N ILE A 296 15.63 -18.05 13.23
CA ILE A 296 14.69 -18.53 14.26
C ILE A 296 13.61 -17.48 14.56
N TRP A 297 13.98 -16.20 14.67
CA TRP A 297 12.99 -15.12 14.90
C TRP A 297 12.05 -14.91 13.71
N ALA A 298 12.59 -14.89 12.48
CA ALA A 298 11.77 -14.78 11.27
C ALA A 298 10.83 -16.00 11.12
N ARG A 299 11.32 -17.20 11.44
CA ARG A 299 10.51 -18.44 11.48
C ARG A 299 9.40 -18.35 12.50
N ASN A 300 9.72 -18.04 13.75
CA ASN A 300 8.72 -17.94 14.81
C ASN A 300 7.66 -16.90 14.47
N LEU A 301 8.04 -15.79 13.84
CA LEU A 301 7.10 -14.76 13.44
C LEU A 301 6.21 -15.16 12.25
N CYS A 302 6.78 -15.80 11.23
CA CYS A 302 6.00 -16.39 10.13
C CYS A 302 5.03 -17.46 10.65
N ILE A 303 5.51 -18.30 11.58
CA ILE A 303 4.74 -19.36 12.24
C ILE A 303 3.65 -18.74 13.09
N ASP A 304 3.95 -17.79 13.97
CA ASP A 304 2.96 -17.13 14.82
C ASP A 304 1.88 -16.43 14.01
N HIS A 305 2.24 -15.79 12.89
CA HIS A 305 1.26 -15.15 12.01
C HIS A 305 0.44 -16.17 11.20
N LEU A 306 1.07 -17.22 10.66
CA LEU A 306 0.36 -18.25 9.90
C LEU A 306 -0.51 -19.13 10.81
N LEU A 307 -0.04 -19.48 12.02
CA LEU A 307 -0.71 -20.38 12.97
C LEU A 307 -1.70 -19.67 13.88
N ASN A 308 -1.40 -18.50 14.45
CA ASN A 308 -2.38 -17.85 15.33
C ASN A 308 -3.60 -17.37 14.55
N ASP A 309 -3.42 -16.82 13.34
CA ASP A 309 -4.56 -16.47 12.48
C ASP A 309 -5.28 -17.71 11.93
N PHE A 310 -4.57 -18.82 11.67
CA PHE A 310 -5.18 -20.09 11.26
C PHE A 310 -5.99 -20.74 12.39
N ILE A 311 -5.48 -20.75 13.62
CA ILE A 311 -6.16 -21.26 14.81
C ILE A 311 -7.38 -20.38 15.13
N LEU A 312 -7.22 -19.04 15.09
CA LEU A 312 -8.33 -18.10 15.28
C LEU A 312 -9.40 -18.21 14.20
N ALA A 313 -9.04 -18.50 12.95
CA ALA A 313 -9.99 -18.75 11.87
C ALA A 313 -10.74 -20.08 12.06
N LYS A 314 -10.04 -21.16 12.48
CA LYS A 314 -10.68 -22.45 12.79
C LYS A 314 -11.63 -22.38 13.99
N CYS A 315 -11.28 -21.62 15.02
CA CYS A 315 -12.13 -21.45 16.20
C CYS A 315 -13.39 -20.63 15.91
N LYS A 316 -13.37 -19.73 14.92
CA LYS A 316 -14.59 -18.99 14.51
C LYS A 316 -15.60 -19.84 13.74
N ASP A 317 -15.15 -20.89 13.05
CA ASP A 317 -16.03 -21.82 12.33
C ASP A 317 -16.61 -22.93 13.25
N ILE A 318 -16.11 -23.08 14.48
CA ILE A 318 -16.52 -24.16 15.40
C ILE A 318 -17.49 -23.67 16.50
N ASP A 319 -17.60 -22.36 16.75
CA ASP A 319 -18.42 -21.87 17.86
C ASP A 319 -19.50 -20.89 17.46
N TYR A 320 -20.69 -21.43 17.20
CA TYR A 320 -21.95 -20.73 17.52
C TYR A 320 -22.77 -21.40 18.64
N ASP A 321 -22.36 -22.55 19.19
CA ASP A 321 -23.17 -23.22 20.23
C ASP A 321 -22.39 -23.90 21.39
N SER A 322 -21.04 -23.93 21.44
CA SER A 322 -20.32 -24.65 22.51
C SER A 322 -19.44 -23.80 23.45
N LEU A 323 -19.11 -22.56 23.08
CA LEU A 323 -18.18 -21.70 23.84
C LEU A 323 -18.73 -21.15 25.18
N ASN A 324 -20.05 -21.23 25.44
CA ASN A 324 -20.63 -20.69 26.67
C ASN A 324 -20.51 -21.61 27.89
N GLN A 325 -20.03 -22.84 27.75
CA GLN A 325 -19.97 -23.80 28.87
C GLN A 325 -18.55 -24.17 29.32
N VAL A 326 -17.51 -23.92 28.51
CA VAL A 326 -16.12 -24.33 28.82
C VAL A 326 -15.26 -23.17 29.35
N ASN A 327 -15.68 -21.91 29.17
CA ASN A 327 -14.91 -20.72 29.54
C ASN A 327 -14.70 -20.48 31.05
N HIS A 328 -15.30 -21.29 31.92
CA HIS A 328 -15.11 -21.16 33.38
C HIS A 328 -14.10 -22.14 33.99
N GLN A 329 -13.51 -23.07 33.23
CA GLN A 329 -12.58 -24.06 33.81
C GLN A 329 -11.12 -23.98 33.31
N LEU A 330 -10.82 -23.26 32.23
CA LEU A 330 -9.47 -23.21 31.65
C LEU A 330 -8.67 -21.93 31.95
N LEU A 331 -9.13 -21.05 32.84
CA LEU A 331 -8.39 -19.86 33.27
C LEU A 331 -7.39 -20.13 34.42
N GLY A 332 -7.24 -21.39 34.85
CA GLY A 332 -6.48 -21.76 36.05
C GLY A 332 -5.06 -22.31 35.84
N LYS A 333 -4.63 -22.62 34.60
CA LYS A 333 -3.34 -23.30 34.37
C LYS A 333 -2.66 -22.90 33.06
N THR A 334 -2.03 -21.74 33.02
CA THR A 334 -0.81 -21.52 32.22
C THR A 334 0.18 -20.71 33.04
N SER A 335 1.20 -21.42 33.49
CA SER A 335 2.33 -20.92 34.28
C SER A 335 3.30 -20.15 33.38
N ARG A 336 3.53 -18.88 33.76
CA ARG A 336 4.81 -18.15 33.74
C ARG A 336 5.80 -18.49 32.60
N ILE A 337 5.80 -17.66 31.57
CA ILE A 337 7.04 -17.21 30.91
C ILE A 337 7.06 -15.68 31.05
N ALA A 338 8.18 -15.17 31.59
CA ALA A 338 8.41 -13.79 31.99
C ALA A 338 8.45 -12.81 30.79
N PRO A 339 8.22 -11.50 31.01
CA PRO A 339 7.97 -10.53 29.96
C PRO A 339 9.27 -10.08 29.29
N PHE A 340 9.38 -10.24 27.97
CA PHE A 340 10.51 -9.70 27.22
C PHE A 340 10.30 -8.21 26.90
N VAL A 341 11.23 -7.45 27.48
CA VAL A 341 11.60 -6.04 27.34
C VAL A 341 11.03 -5.29 26.12
N SER A 342 10.32 -4.22 26.46
CA SER A 342 9.89 -3.10 25.63
C SER A 342 11.02 -2.50 24.78
N GLY A 343 10.94 -2.71 23.47
CA GLY A 343 11.54 -1.87 22.43
C GLY A 343 10.48 -1.70 21.35
N SER A 344 10.02 -0.47 21.15
CA SER A 344 8.85 -0.12 20.33
C SER A 344 9.06 -0.46 18.84
N PHE A 345 8.77 -1.69 18.44
CA PHE A 345 8.53 -2.07 17.04
C PHE A 345 7.04 -1.94 16.75
N SER A 346 6.65 -0.89 16.01
CA SER A 346 5.27 -0.67 15.60
C SER A 346 4.90 -1.66 14.49
N TRP A 347 4.24 -2.75 14.88
CA TRP A 347 3.63 -3.71 13.98
C TRP A 347 2.29 -3.19 13.48
N LYS A 348 2.08 -3.19 12.16
CA LYS A 348 0.74 -2.97 11.58
C LYS A 348 0.03 -4.32 11.51
N GLN A 349 -0.91 -4.57 12.42
CA GLN A 349 -1.78 -5.73 12.33
C GLN A 349 -2.75 -5.52 11.16
N TYR A 350 -2.51 -6.22 10.05
CA TYR A 350 -3.49 -6.36 8.99
C TYR A 350 -4.29 -7.63 9.28
N PRO A 351 -5.51 -7.54 9.83
CA PRO A 351 -6.31 -8.73 10.06
C PRO A 351 -6.62 -9.37 8.71
N ILE A 352 -5.98 -10.51 8.42
CA ILE A 352 -6.30 -11.33 7.25
C ILE A 352 -7.68 -11.94 7.51
N LYS A 353 -8.72 -11.26 7.03
CA LYS A 353 -10.07 -11.83 7.02
C LYS A 353 -10.06 -12.92 5.96
N THR A 354 -10.38 -14.15 6.39
CA THR A 354 -10.78 -15.33 5.60
C THR A 354 -9.73 -16.23 4.93
N PHE A 355 -9.15 -17.14 5.72
CA PHE A 355 -8.69 -18.49 5.33
C PHE A 355 -9.82 -19.43 4.81
N ARG A 356 -10.82 -18.92 4.08
CA ARG A 356 -11.93 -19.73 3.54
C ARG A 356 -11.45 -20.73 2.46
N TRP A 357 -10.22 -20.56 1.94
CA TRP A 357 -9.59 -21.44 0.94
C TRP A 357 -8.93 -22.72 1.50
N LEU A 358 -8.58 -22.77 2.80
CA LEU A 358 -7.97 -23.97 3.41
C LEU A 358 -9.00 -25.09 3.64
N SER A 359 -10.29 -24.76 3.63
CA SER A 359 -11.39 -25.73 3.72
C SER A 359 -11.68 -26.42 2.37
N THR A 360 -11.38 -25.74 1.25
CA THR A 360 -11.57 -26.31 -0.09
C THR A 360 -10.33 -27.07 -0.53
N LYS A 361 -10.27 -28.37 -0.18
CA LYS A 361 -9.51 -29.46 -0.79
C LYS A 361 -8.29 -29.09 -1.68
N ASN A 362 -7.32 -28.33 -1.16
CA ASN A 362 -5.99 -28.24 -1.77
C ASN A 362 -5.03 -29.11 -0.96
N HIS A 363 -4.94 -30.40 -1.33
CA HIS A 363 -4.07 -31.37 -0.66
C HIS A 363 -2.61 -30.89 -0.60
N ASP A 364 -2.12 -30.19 -1.61
CA ASP A 364 -0.73 -29.72 -1.67
C ASP A 364 -0.39 -28.69 -0.59
N LEU A 365 -1.32 -27.79 -0.26
CA LEU A 365 -1.14 -26.77 0.78
C LEU A 365 -1.21 -27.37 2.18
N THR A 366 -2.13 -28.33 2.38
CA THR A 366 -2.21 -29.09 3.63
C THR A 366 -0.96 -29.92 3.83
N VAL A 367 -0.41 -30.51 2.77
CA VAL A 367 0.86 -31.25 2.81
C VAL A 367 2.04 -30.31 3.11
N ILE A 368 2.11 -29.12 2.53
CA ILE A 368 3.17 -28.14 2.83
C ILE A 368 3.07 -27.69 4.30
N LEU A 369 1.89 -27.31 4.79
CA LEU A 369 1.68 -26.90 6.18
C LEU A 369 1.88 -28.04 7.18
N THR A 370 1.45 -29.27 6.85
CA THR A 370 1.69 -30.46 7.70
C THR A 370 3.13 -30.93 7.64
N SER A 371 3.83 -30.74 6.52
CA SER A 371 5.26 -31.03 6.41
C SER A 371 6.09 -30.02 7.20
N ILE A 372 5.71 -28.74 7.20
CA ILE A 372 6.29 -27.71 8.07
C ILE A 372 6.03 -28.04 9.55
N LEU A 373 4.82 -28.50 9.91
CA LEU A 373 4.49 -28.96 11.27
C LEU A 373 5.25 -30.24 11.68
N MET A 374 5.39 -31.22 10.78
CA MET A 374 6.10 -32.49 11.03
C MET A 374 7.61 -32.26 11.17
N ILE A 375 8.19 -31.37 10.37
CA ILE A 375 9.59 -30.94 10.54
C ILE A 375 9.77 -30.28 11.91
N PHE A 376 8.80 -29.49 12.39
CA PHE A 376 8.88 -28.83 13.69
C PHE A 376 8.80 -29.80 14.88
N TYR A 377 7.90 -30.78 14.85
CA TYR A 377 7.81 -31.81 15.89
C TYR A 377 8.97 -32.81 15.88
N SER A 378 9.75 -32.85 14.80
CA SER A 378 10.94 -33.71 14.70
C SER A 378 12.22 -33.04 15.23
N TYR A 379 12.19 -31.71 15.49
CA TYR A 379 13.36 -30.92 15.91
C TYR A 379 13.23 -30.29 17.31
N THR A 380 12.21 -30.65 18.08
CA THR A 380 12.16 -30.38 19.53
C THR A 380 12.65 -31.61 20.30
N PRO A 381 13.79 -31.55 21.02
CA PRO A 381 14.10 -32.56 22.04
C PRO A 381 13.13 -32.51 23.22
#